data_AF-A0A1H3YBM8-F1
#
_entry.id   AF-A0A1H3YBM8-F1
#
_cell.length_a   1.000
_cell.length_b   1.000
_cell.length_c   1.000
_cell.angle_alpha   90.00
_cell.angle_beta   90.00
_cell.angle_gamma   90.00
#
_symmetry.space_group_name_H-M   'P 1'
#
loop_
_entity.id
_entity.type
_entity.pdbx_description
1 polymer ?
#
loop_
_entity_poly.entity_id
_entity_poly.type
_entity_poly.pdbx_seq_one_letter_code
_entity_poly.pdbx_strand_id
1 'polypeptide(L)'
;MAAFGRMLDILDELRVKCPWDRKQTNESLRPNTIEETYELCDALIKGDEHEVMKELGDVLLHVAFYAKIGEEKGQFDMADVCNFLCDKLIFRHPHVYGEQKAESVEQVLDNWEQIKQREKDGNKTVLSGVPAALPSLIKAYRIQDKARHVGFDWEHREDVWAKVREELGELEAELARDDRQASEQELGDFLFSVINAARLYHLNPDNALEMTNQKFISRFNYIEQRSKEMQKPMAEMTLQEMDQLWEEAKTVNVNPNLNPNVNGNGNLNPNLNPNVLETYGTSEQARANGNNKQ
;
A
#
# COMPACT_ATOMS: atom_id res chain seq x y z
N MET A 1 -8.37 26.55 3.90
CA MET A 1 -9.70 26.42 3.25
C MET A 1 -9.74 26.94 1.83
N ALA A 2 -9.18 28.12 1.49
CA ALA A 2 -9.23 28.67 0.12
C ALA A 2 -8.69 27.70 -0.97
N ALA A 3 -7.57 27.02 -0.71
CA ALA A 3 -7.02 26.04 -1.65
C ALA A 3 -7.93 24.81 -1.86
N PHE A 4 -8.62 24.36 -0.81
CA PHE A 4 -9.57 23.25 -0.88
C PHE A 4 -10.83 23.66 -1.65
N GLY A 5 -11.39 24.84 -1.37
CA GLY A 5 -12.51 25.39 -2.14
C GLY A 5 -12.17 25.53 -3.63
N ARG A 6 -10.99 26.07 -3.96
CA ARG A 6 -10.51 26.16 -5.33
C ARG A 6 -10.45 24.80 -6.03
N MET A 7 -10.03 23.74 -5.33
CA MET A 7 -10.00 22.38 -5.90
C MET A 7 -11.41 21.88 -6.25
N LEU A 8 -12.37 22.09 -5.35
CA LEU A 8 -13.78 21.74 -5.59
C LEU A 8 -14.36 22.54 -6.78
N ASP A 9 -14.10 23.85 -6.83
CA ASP A 9 -14.55 24.71 -7.93
C ASP A 9 -13.99 24.25 -9.29
N ILE A 10 -12.71 23.87 -9.33
CA ILE A 10 -12.07 23.32 -10.55
C ILE A 10 -12.75 22.01 -10.95
N LEU A 11 -12.97 21.10 -10.01
CA LEU A 11 -13.61 19.82 -10.29
C LEU A 11 -15.05 20.02 -10.82
N ASP A 12 -15.80 20.94 -10.23
CA ASP A 12 -17.14 21.32 -10.69
C ASP A 12 -17.12 21.83 -12.14
N GLU A 13 -16.15 22.69 -12.46
CA GLU A 13 -15.97 23.18 -13.82
C GLU A 13 -15.62 22.05 -14.80
N LEU A 14 -14.72 21.14 -14.41
CA LEU A 14 -14.30 20.00 -15.22
C LEU A 14 -15.47 19.04 -15.48
N ARG A 15 -16.28 18.72 -14.47
CA ARG A 15 -17.47 17.86 -14.61
C ARG A 15 -18.50 18.40 -15.61
N VAL A 16 -18.52 19.71 -15.84
CA VAL A 16 -19.38 20.34 -16.86
C VAL A 16 -18.68 20.43 -18.21
N LYS A 17 -17.48 21.02 -18.24
CA LYS A 17 -16.80 21.47 -19.46
C LYS A 17 -15.93 20.40 -20.10
N CYS A 18 -15.31 19.50 -19.34
CA CYS A 18 -14.43 18.47 -19.86
C CYS A 18 -15.25 17.21 -20.24
N PRO A 19 -15.23 16.78 -21.52
CA PRO A 19 -16.00 15.60 -21.96
C PRO A 19 -15.54 14.29 -21.30
N TRP A 20 -14.27 14.21 -20.90
CA TRP A 20 -13.72 13.04 -20.23
C TRP A 20 -14.16 13.00 -18.77
N ASP A 21 -13.94 14.08 -18.00
CA ASP A 21 -14.35 14.16 -16.60
C ASP A 21 -15.85 13.96 -16.46
N ARG A 22 -16.67 14.60 -17.30
CA ARG A 22 -18.13 14.44 -17.29
C ARG A 22 -18.61 13.01 -17.46
N LYS A 23 -17.85 12.16 -18.17
CA LYS A 23 -18.22 10.76 -18.43
C LYS A 23 -17.80 9.81 -17.31
N GLN A 24 -16.98 10.24 -16.36
CA GLN A 24 -16.54 9.39 -15.26
C GLN A 24 -17.71 8.97 -14.37
N THR A 25 -17.67 7.71 -13.94
CA THR A 25 -18.61 7.09 -12.99
C THR A 25 -17.83 6.47 -11.82
N ASN A 26 -18.54 6.00 -10.80
CA ASN A 26 -17.90 5.30 -9.68
C ASN A 26 -17.10 4.08 -10.16
N GLU A 27 -17.64 3.36 -11.14
CA GLU A 27 -17.05 2.15 -11.70
C GLU A 27 -15.81 2.45 -12.53
N SER A 28 -15.79 3.56 -13.29
CA SER A 28 -14.62 3.93 -14.10
C SER A 28 -13.47 4.49 -13.28
N LEU A 29 -13.75 5.15 -12.15
CA LEU A 29 -12.73 5.72 -11.25
C LEU A 29 -12.13 4.70 -10.30
N ARG A 30 -12.87 3.63 -9.97
CA ARG A 30 -12.45 2.63 -8.98
C ARG A 30 -11.05 2.03 -9.25
N PRO A 31 -10.69 1.58 -10.47
CA PRO A 31 -9.35 1.06 -10.74
C PRO A 31 -8.26 2.10 -10.47
N ASN A 32 -8.44 3.34 -10.96
CA ASN A 32 -7.51 4.44 -10.74
C ASN A 32 -7.36 4.76 -9.24
N THR A 33 -8.44 4.72 -8.45
CA THR A 33 -8.33 4.92 -6.99
C THR A 33 -7.41 3.91 -6.32
N ILE A 34 -7.40 2.67 -6.80
CA ILE A 34 -6.48 1.65 -6.30
C ILE A 34 -5.05 2.01 -6.73
N GLU A 35 -4.85 2.39 -8.00
CA GLU A 35 -3.55 2.83 -8.52
C GLU A 35 -2.95 3.97 -7.67
N GLU A 36 -3.66 5.09 -7.47
CA GLU A 36 -3.12 6.24 -6.69
C GLU A 36 -2.84 5.87 -5.22
N THR A 37 -3.60 4.93 -4.66
CA THR A 37 -3.33 4.46 -3.29
C THR A 37 -2.02 3.67 -3.23
N TYR A 38 -1.69 2.90 -4.27
CA TYR A 38 -0.43 2.19 -4.37
C TYR A 38 0.73 3.12 -4.74
N GLU A 39 0.53 4.15 -5.57
CA GLU A 39 1.53 5.19 -5.83
C GLU A 39 1.87 5.95 -4.54
N LEU A 40 0.86 6.30 -3.73
CA LEU A 40 1.07 6.89 -2.40
C LEU A 40 1.88 5.96 -1.48
N CYS A 41 1.56 4.65 -1.45
CA CYS A 41 2.31 3.67 -0.67
C CYS A 41 3.78 3.58 -1.11
N ASP A 42 4.04 3.57 -2.42
CA ASP A 42 5.40 3.54 -2.98
C ASP A 42 6.20 4.80 -2.61
N ALA A 43 5.58 5.98 -2.74
CA ALA A 43 6.19 7.25 -2.35
C ALA A 43 6.55 7.28 -0.85
N LEU A 44 5.68 6.76 0.02
CA LEU A 44 5.92 6.65 1.46
C LEU A 44 7.09 5.69 1.77
N ILE A 45 7.17 4.55 1.08
CA ILE A 45 8.26 3.57 1.27
C ILE A 45 9.59 4.17 0.83
N LYS A 46 9.60 4.93 -0.27
CA LYS A 46 10.80 5.61 -0.79
C LYS A 46 11.20 6.85 0.01
N GLY A 47 10.32 7.36 0.88
CA GLY A 47 10.55 8.60 1.61
C GLY A 47 10.62 9.82 0.70
N ASP A 48 9.94 9.80 -0.46
CA ASP A 48 9.90 10.92 -1.39
C ASP A 48 8.78 11.89 -1.00
N GLU A 49 9.14 12.94 -0.25
CA GLU A 49 8.16 13.92 0.26
C GLU A 49 7.39 14.65 -0.86
N HIS A 50 8.04 14.84 -2.02
CA HIS A 50 7.39 15.51 -3.15
C HIS A 50 6.33 14.62 -3.77
N GLU A 51 6.67 13.37 -4.07
CA GLU A 51 5.69 12.41 -4.59
C GLU A 51 4.60 12.12 -3.55
N VAL A 52 4.92 12.00 -2.26
CA VAL A 52 3.88 11.85 -1.22
C VAL A 52 2.87 13.01 -1.27
N MET A 53 3.32 14.25 -1.43
CA MET A 53 2.41 15.40 -1.55
C MET A 53 1.55 15.33 -2.81
N LYS A 54 2.12 14.89 -3.94
CA LYS A 54 1.40 14.70 -5.21
C LYS A 54 0.33 13.62 -5.07
N GLU A 55 0.70 12.43 -4.61
CA GLU A 55 -0.20 11.28 -4.50
C GLU A 55 -1.30 11.50 -3.44
N LEU A 56 -1.02 12.22 -2.36
CA LEU A 56 -2.06 12.66 -1.43
C LEU A 56 -3.09 13.58 -2.12
N GLY A 57 -2.66 14.39 -3.07
CA GLY A 57 -3.51 15.20 -3.93
C GLY A 57 -4.40 14.36 -4.83
N ASP A 58 -3.85 13.31 -5.45
CA ASP A 58 -4.58 12.43 -6.38
C ASP A 58 -5.60 11.54 -5.64
N VAL A 59 -5.25 11.03 -4.46
CA VAL A 59 -6.22 10.37 -3.57
C VAL A 59 -7.33 11.33 -3.14
N LEU A 60 -6.99 12.58 -2.78
CA LEU A 60 -7.98 13.60 -2.42
C LEU A 60 -8.90 13.96 -3.59
N LEU A 61 -8.37 14.05 -4.81
CA LEU A 61 -9.14 14.28 -6.03
C LEU A 61 -10.19 13.18 -6.20
N HIS A 62 -9.83 11.91 -6.04
CA HIS A 62 -10.79 10.80 -6.12
C HIS A 62 -11.88 10.88 -5.06
N VAL A 63 -11.56 11.23 -3.81
CA VAL A 63 -12.58 11.46 -2.76
C VAL A 63 -13.56 12.56 -3.19
N ALA A 64 -13.05 13.69 -3.69
CA ALA A 64 -13.87 14.79 -4.18
C ALA A 64 -14.73 14.39 -5.40
N PHE A 65 -14.19 13.57 -6.30
CA PHE A 65 -14.89 13.07 -7.48
C PHE A 65 -16.08 12.18 -7.12
N TYR A 66 -15.89 11.25 -6.16
CA TYR A 66 -16.99 10.42 -5.66
C TYR A 66 -18.07 11.26 -4.97
N ALA A 67 -17.68 12.26 -4.19
CA ALA A 67 -18.60 13.20 -3.56
C ALA A 67 -19.40 13.99 -4.61
N LYS A 68 -18.73 14.46 -5.67
CA LYS A 68 -19.39 15.19 -6.77
C LYS A 68 -20.38 14.32 -7.53
N ILE A 69 -20.03 13.07 -7.84
CA ILE A 69 -20.96 12.11 -8.47
C ILE A 69 -22.13 11.80 -7.52
N GLY A 70 -21.90 11.73 -6.21
CA GLY A 70 -22.95 11.59 -5.20
C GLY A 70 -23.93 12.77 -5.20
N GLU A 71 -23.40 13.99 -5.30
CA GLU A 71 -24.17 15.24 -5.34
C GLU A 71 -25.05 15.29 -6.60
N GLU A 72 -24.48 14.98 -7.77
CA GLU A 72 -25.20 14.91 -9.04
C GLU A 72 -26.36 13.88 -9.02
N LYS A 73 -26.26 12.86 -8.18
CA LYS A 73 -27.31 11.85 -7.96
C LYS A 73 -28.28 12.23 -6.83
N GLY A 74 -28.08 13.36 -6.16
CA GLY A 74 -28.87 13.81 -5.01
C GLY A 74 -28.77 12.90 -3.78
N GLN A 75 -27.61 12.24 -3.60
CA GLN A 75 -27.41 11.23 -2.54
C GLN A 75 -26.64 11.77 -1.33
N PHE A 76 -25.50 12.40 -1.57
CA PHE A 76 -24.63 13.03 -0.57
C PHE A 76 -23.63 13.94 -1.28
N ASP A 77 -23.03 14.89 -0.57
CA ASP A 77 -21.98 15.77 -1.11
C ASP A 77 -20.67 15.73 -0.29
N MET A 78 -19.73 16.62 -0.61
CA MET A 78 -18.45 16.70 0.11
C MET A 78 -18.63 17.18 1.57
N ALA A 79 -19.64 17.99 1.86
CA ALA A 79 -19.94 18.42 3.22
C ALA A 79 -20.47 17.25 4.04
N ASP A 80 -21.34 16.41 3.47
CA ASP A 80 -21.82 15.18 4.12
C ASP A 80 -20.67 14.22 4.44
N VAL A 81 -19.73 14.01 3.50
CA VAL A 81 -18.54 13.17 3.72
C VAL A 81 -17.70 13.70 4.88
N CYS A 82 -17.42 15.01 4.90
CA CYS A 82 -16.65 15.66 5.96
C CYS A 82 -17.36 15.58 7.32
N ASN A 83 -18.66 15.87 7.37
CA ASN A 83 -19.45 15.82 8.61
C ASN A 83 -19.51 14.40 9.16
N PHE A 84 -19.74 13.40 8.31
CA PHE A 84 -19.74 12.00 8.72
C PHE A 84 -18.38 11.54 9.28
N LEU A 85 -17.28 12.02 8.68
CA LEU A 85 -15.94 11.77 9.21
C LEU A 85 -15.72 12.47 10.56
N CYS A 86 -16.11 13.75 10.69
CA CYS A 86 -16.02 14.51 11.94
C CYS A 86 -16.78 13.84 13.07
N ASP A 87 -18.05 13.51 12.86
CA ASP A 87 -18.91 12.84 13.85
C ASP A 87 -18.30 11.50 14.29
N LYS A 88 -17.79 10.71 13.34
CA LYS A 88 -17.09 9.45 13.61
C LYS A 88 -15.82 9.66 14.43
N LEU A 89 -15.00 10.65 14.10
CA LEU A 89 -13.77 10.94 14.84
C LEU A 89 -14.07 11.41 16.26
N ILE A 90 -15.06 12.30 16.44
CA ILE A 90 -15.49 12.76 17.76
C ILE A 90 -16.00 11.59 18.60
N PHE A 91 -16.89 10.77 18.04
CA PHE A 91 -17.45 9.59 18.71
C PHE A 91 -16.37 8.58 19.13
N ARG A 92 -15.36 8.35 18.29
CA ARG A 92 -14.27 7.40 18.55
C ARG A 92 -13.18 7.92 19.48
N HIS A 93 -13.19 9.21 19.83
CA HIS A 93 -12.21 9.82 20.74
C HIS A 93 -12.90 10.47 21.94
N PRO A 94 -13.65 9.71 22.76
CA PRO A 94 -14.30 10.25 23.96
C PRO A 94 -13.28 10.72 25.01
N HIS A 95 -12.01 10.32 24.89
CA HIS A 95 -10.91 10.82 25.72
C HIS A 95 -10.40 12.20 25.32
N VAL A 96 -10.71 12.67 24.10
CA VAL A 96 -10.40 14.03 23.64
C VAL A 96 -11.64 14.92 23.73
N TYR A 97 -12.81 14.41 23.30
CA TYR A 97 -14.03 15.21 23.14
C TYR A 97 -15.13 14.90 24.16
N GLY A 98 -14.90 13.97 25.08
CA GLY A 98 -15.87 13.57 26.11
C GLY A 98 -15.26 13.57 27.51
N GLU A 99 -15.88 12.81 28.42
CA GLU A 99 -15.48 12.75 29.84
C GLU A 99 -14.60 11.54 30.19
N GLN A 100 -14.47 10.57 29.27
CA GLN A 100 -13.66 9.38 29.52
C GLN A 100 -12.19 9.79 29.61
N LYS A 101 -11.44 9.22 30.55
CA LYS A 101 -9.98 9.38 30.58
C LYS A 101 -9.32 8.13 30.03
N ALA A 102 -8.26 8.30 29.26
CA ALA A 102 -7.34 7.25 28.89
C ALA A 102 -5.93 7.72 29.28
N GLU A 103 -5.25 6.94 30.10
CA GLU A 103 -3.95 7.31 30.68
C GLU A 103 -2.78 6.69 29.91
N SER A 104 -3.05 5.77 28.97
CA SER A 104 -2.05 5.14 28.11
C SER A 104 -2.56 4.89 26.69
N VAL A 105 -1.62 4.67 25.76
CA VAL A 105 -1.93 4.34 24.35
C VAL A 105 -2.70 3.03 24.26
N GLU A 106 -2.34 2.04 25.08
CA GLU A 106 -3.01 0.74 25.15
C GLU A 106 -4.47 0.91 25.57
N GLN A 107 -4.73 1.72 26.60
CA GLN A 107 -6.10 2.04 27.02
C GLN A 107 -6.89 2.75 25.92
N VAL A 108 -6.25 3.64 25.14
CA VAL A 108 -6.91 4.28 23.99
C VAL A 108 -7.30 3.24 22.94
N LEU A 109 -6.38 2.32 22.58
CA LEU A 109 -6.60 1.30 21.57
C LEU A 109 -7.70 0.30 21.97
N ASP A 110 -7.70 -0.17 23.22
CA ASP A 110 -8.71 -1.09 23.74
C ASP A 110 -10.10 -0.43 23.76
N ASN A 111 -10.18 0.82 24.24
CA ASN A 111 -11.42 1.59 24.20
C ASN A 111 -11.91 1.76 22.75
N TRP A 112 -11.00 2.01 21.80
CA TRP A 112 -11.36 2.26 20.41
C TRP A 112 -12.01 1.06 19.71
N GLU A 113 -11.48 -0.16 19.89
CA GLU A 113 -12.12 -1.36 19.33
C GLU A 113 -13.45 -1.67 20.02
N GLN A 114 -13.58 -1.44 21.33
CA GLN A 114 -14.87 -1.58 22.04
C GLN A 114 -15.91 -0.56 21.54
N ILE A 115 -15.52 0.69 21.30
CA ILE A 115 -16.40 1.75 20.79
C ILE A 115 -16.93 1.39 19.40
N LYS A 116 -16.10 0.82 18.52
CA LYS A 116 -16.55 0.36 17.19
C LYS A 116 -17.61 -0.73 17.23
N GLN A 117 -17.61 -1.59 18.25
CA GLN A 117 -18.65 -2.61 18.41
C GLN A 117 -19.99 -2.00 18.85
N ARG A 118 -19.96 -0.82 19.48
CA ARG A 118 -21.15 -0.11 19.97
C ARG A 118 -21.75 0.87 18.95
N GLU A 119 -21.12 1.07 17.80
CA GLU A 119 -21.66 1.91 16.71
C GLU A 119 -23.02 1.34 16.23
N LYS A 120 -23.94 2.23 15.82
CA LYS A 120 -25.33 1.88 15.45
C LYS A 120 -25.39 0.90 14.25
N ASP A 121 -24.40 0.98 13.37
CA ASP A 121 -24.11 0.04 12.26
C ASP A 121 -22.79 -0.70 12.49
N GLY A 122 -22.43 -0.90 13.76
CA GLY A 122 -21.16 -1.46 14.19
C GLY A 122 -20.98 -2.94 13.84
N ASN A 123 -19.75 -3.40 14.06
CA ASN A 123 -19.34 -4.76 13.78
C ASN A 123 -20.13 -5.78 14.61
N LYS A 124 -20.96 -6.62 13.97
CA LYS A 124 -21.76 -7.68 14.62
C LYS A 124 -20.92 -8.84 15.14
N THR A 125 -19.75 -9.06 14.53
CA THR A 125 -18.77 -10.08 14.95
C THR A 125 -17.39 -9.46 15.05
N VAL A 126 -16.47 -10.08 15.82
CA VAL A 126 -15.09 -9.60 16.00
C VAL A 126 -14.40 -9.31 14.67
N LEU A 127 -14.62 -10.18 13.67
CA LEU A 127 -14.00 -10.10 12.34
C LEU A 127 -14.83 -9.34 11.30
N SER A 128 -16.07 -8.92 11.59
CA SER A 128 -16.91 -8.21 10.61
C SER A 128 -16.33 -6.88 10.12
N GLY A 129 -15.34 -6.33 10.84
CA GLY A 129 -14.59 -5.14 10.42
C GLY A 129 -13.39 -5.42 9.51
N VAL A 130 -13.16 -6.66 9.04
CA VAL A 130 -12.14 -6.98 8.04
C VAL A 130 -12.78 -6.93 6.65
N PRO A 131 -12.43 -5.95 5.79
CA PRO A 131 -13.02 -5.87 4.46
C PRO A 131 -12.71 -7.11 3.61
N ALA A 132 -13.74 -7.64 2.95
CA ALA A 132 -13.60 -8.81 2.08
C ALA A 132 -12.65 -8.57 0.90
N ALA A 133 -12.55 -7.32 0.43
CA ALA A 133 -11.72 -6.91 -0.70
C ALA A 133 -10.22 -6.80 -0.38
N LEU A 134 -9.79 -6.94 0.88
CA LEU A 134 -8.38 -6.84 1.22
C LEU A 134 -7.55 -7.97 0.57
N PRO A 135 -6.33 -7.67 0.09
CA PRO A 135 -5.36 -8.70 -0.29
C PRO A 135 -5.10 -9.67 0.87
N SER A 136 -4.82 -10.94 0.56
CA SER A 136 -4.72 -12.01 1.56
C SER A 136 -3.70 -11.73 2.67
N LEU A 137 -2.54 -11.14 2.34
CA LEU A 137 -1.49 -10.77 3.30
C LEU A 137 -2.00 -9.76 4.34
N ILE A 138 -2.57 -8.64 3.86
CA ILE A 138 -3.17 -7.60 4.73
C ILE A 138 -4.34 -8.17 5.52
N LYS A 139 -5.18 -8.98 4.87
CA LYS A 139 -6.35 -9.59 5.47
C LYS A 139 -5.96 -10.51 6.64
N ALA A 140 -4.96 -11.36 6.47
CA ALA A 140 -4.44 -12.24 7.52
C ALA A 140 -3.93 -11.44 8.72
N TYR A 141 -3.11 -10.41 8.48
CA TYR A 141 -2.63 -9.51 9.53
C TYR A 141 -3.80 -8.87 10.30
N ARG A 142 -4.82 -8.35 9.59
CA ARG A 142 -6.01 -7.71 10.20
C ARG A 142 -6.91 -8.68 10.96
N ILE A 143 -7.03 -9.93 10.50
CA ILE A 143 -7.78 -10.97 11.23
C ILE A 143 -7.13 -11.22 12.59
N GLN A 144 -5.81 -11.43 12.61
CA GLN A 144 -5.07 -11.71 13.82
C GLN A 144 -5.03 -10.49 14.77
N ASP A 145 -4.80 -9.30 14.22
CA ASP A 145 -4.88 -8.05 14.99
C ASP A 145 -6.27 -7.85 15.59
N LYS A 146 -7.36 -8.28 14.96
CA LYS A 146 -8.69 -8.21 15.59
C LYS A 146 -8.91 -9.30 16.63
N ALA A 147 -8.42 -10.51 16.40
CA ALA A 147 -8.56 -11.62 17.33
C ALA A 147 -7.89 -11.31 18.69
N ARG A 148 -6.73 -10.65 18.69
CA ARG A 148 -6.05 -10.30 19.96
C ARG A 148 -6.85 -9.38 20.88
N HIS A 149 -7.65 -8.46 20.32
CA HIS A 149 -8.41 -7.49 21.11
C HIS A 149 -9.55 -8.15 21.92
N VAL A 150 -9.88 -9.42 21.63
CA VAL A 150 -10.81 -10.22 22.45
C VAL A 150 -10.08 -11.27 23.30
N GLY A 151 -8.76 -11.14 23.45
CA GLY A 151 -7.94 -12.04 24.27
C GLY A 151 -7.47 -13.30 23.56
N PHE A 152 -7.69 -13.43 22.24
CA PHE A 152 -7.14 -14.53 21.46
C PHE A 152 -5.73 -14.15 20.95
N ASP A 153 -4.75 -14.20 21.86
CA ASP A 153 -3.34 -13.90 21.57
C ASP A 153 -2.39 -14.74 22.45
N TRP A 154 -1.10 -14.67 22.14
CA TRP A 154 -0.02 -15.35 22.85
C TRP A 154 0.31 -14.66 24.18
N GLU A 155 0.63 -15.44 25.22
CA GLU A 155 1.10 -14.93 26.51
C GLU A 155 2.53 -14.38 26.41
N HIS A 156 3.41 -15.11 25.72
CA HIS A 156 4.77 -14.67 25.40
C HIS A 156 4.97 -14.66 23.88
N ARG A 157 5.45 -13.53 23.35
CA ARG A 157 5.61 -13.36 21.90
C ARG A 157 6.57 -14.38 21.28
N GLU A 158 7.53 -14.89 22.04
CA GLU A 158 8.53 -15.86 21.59
C GLU A 158 7.91 -17.23 21.28
N ASP A 159 6.75 -17.56 21.88
CA ASP A 159 6.07 -18.85 21.72
C ASP A 159 5.54 -19.05 20.30
N VAL A 160 5.30 -17.96 19.57
CA VAL A 160 4.83 -18.01 18.16
C VAL A 160 5.79 -18.80 17.27
N TRP A 161 7.08 -18.81 17.59
CA TRP A 161 8.08 -19.52 16.79
C TRP A 161 7.97 -21.04 16.91
N ALA A 162 7.36 -21.56 17.98
CA ALA A 162 7.01 -22.98 18.04
C ALA A 162 5.99 -23.31 16.96
N LYS A 163 4.93 -22.49 16.83
CA LYS A 163 3.90 -22.67 15.82
C LYS A 163 4.43 -22.48 14.40
N VAL A 164 5.28 -21.48 14.15
CA VAL A 164 5.91 -21.31 12.82
C VAL A 164 6.70 -22.57 12.39
N ARG A 165 7.40 -23.23 13.32
CA ARG A 165 8.13 -24.47 13.02
C ARG A 165 7.21 -25.67 12.85
N GLU A 166 6.11 -25.72 13.59
CA GLU A 166 5.06 -26.75 13.46
C GLU A 166 4.46 -26.71 12.05
N GLU A 167 3.96 -25.54 11.62
CA GLU A 167 3.35 -25.35 10.29
C GLU A 167 4.35 -25.61 9.15
N LEU A 168 5.62 -25.26 9.34
CA LEU A 168 6.67 -25.59 8.36
C LEU A 168 6.86 -27.11 8.24
N GLY A 169 6.81 -27.84 9.36
CA GLY A 169 6.92 -29.29 9.37
C GLY A 169 5.72 -29.99 8.73
N GLU A 170 4.51 -29.46 8.94
CA GLU A 170 3.28 -29.93 8.28
C GLU A 170 3.35 -29.70 6.76
N LEU A 171 3.78 -28.51 6.33
CA LEU A 171 4.03 -28.23 4.92
C LEU A 171 5.07 -29.17 4.30
N GLU A 172 6.22 -29.38 4.95
CA GLU A 172 7.25 -30.30 4.46
C GLU A 172 6.73 -31.74 4.33
N ALA A 173 5.88 -32.19 5.27
CA ALA A 173 5.30 -33.52 5.26
C ALA A 173 4.32 -33.74 4.09
N GLU A 174 3.46 -32.76 3.80
CA GLU A 174 2.52 -32.87 2.68
C GLU A 174 3.21 -32.71 1.32
N LEU A 175 4.23 -31.85 1.22
CA LEU A 175 5.08 -31.75 0.03
C LEU A 175 5.79 -33.07 -0.27
N ALA A 176 6.28 -33.78 0.75
CA ALA A 176 6.92 -35.09 0.60
C ALA A 176 5.94 -36.19 0.11
N ARG A 177 4.63 -35.98 0.29
CA ARG A 177 3.58 -36.88 -0.21
C ARG A 177 3.08 -36.53 -1.62
N ASP A 178 3.56 -35.42 -2.20
CA ASP A 178 3.13 -34.87 -3.49
C ASP A 178 1.60 -34.61 -3.54
N ASP A 179 0.97 -34.36 -2.37
CA ASP A 179 -0.43 -33.93 -2.31
C ASP A 179 -0.49 -32.42 -2.49
N ARG A 180 -0.75 -32.00 -3.72
CA ARG A 180 -0.83 -30.58 -4.07
C ARG A 180 -1.88 -29.81 -3.28
N GLN A 181 -3.04 -30.41 -3.02
CA GLN A 181 -4.14 -29.70 -2.36
C GLN A 181 -3.87 -29.54 -0.86
N ALA A 182 -3.33 -30.57 -0.22
CA ALA A 182 -2.90 -30.50 1.17
C ALA A 182 -1.73 -29.51 1.32
N SER A 183 -0.72 -29.61 0.45
CA SER A 183 0.43 -28.69 0.46
C SER A 183 0.04 -27.22 0.31
N GLU A 184 -0.98 -26.90 -0.50
CA GLU A 184 -1.47 -25.52 -0.65
C GLU A 184 -2.17 -25.01 0.62
N GLN A 185 -2.85 -25.88 1.38
CA GLN A 185 -3.45 -25.52 2.67
C GLN A 185 -2.37 -25.26 3.71
N GLU A 186 -1.43 -26.19 3.87
CA GLU A 186 -0.32 -26.06 4.82
C GLU A 186 0.59 -24.85 4.50
N LEU A 187 0.76 -24.52 3.22
CA LEU A 187 1.47 -23.30 2.82
C LEU A 187 0.72 -22.05 3.31
N GLY A 188 -0.61 -22.07 3.24
CA GLY A 188 -1.46 -21.02 3.78
C GLY A 188 -1.27 -20.84 5.28
N ASP A 189 -1.29 -21.92 6.04
CA ASP A 189 -1.15 -21.90 7.51
C ASP A 189 0.27 -21.52 7.94
N PHE A 190 1.31 -21.99 7.22
CA PHE A 190 2.67 -21.53 7.38
C PHE A 190 2.79 -20.01 7.18
N LEU A 191 2.28 -19.47 6.06
CA LEU A 191 2.30 -18.03 5.82
C LEU A 191 1.51 -17.26 6.90
N PHE A 192 0.35 -17.77 7.31
CA PHE A 192 -0.47 -17.19 8.36
C PHE A 192 0.28 -17.11 9.69
N SER A 193 1.03 -18.16 10.06
CA SER A 193 1.85 -18.18 11.27
C SER A 193 3.02 -17.20 11.23
N VAL A 194 3.70 -17.06 10.08
CA VAL A 194 4.77 -16.06 9.87
C VAL A 194 4.23 -14.63 9.99
N ILE A 195 3.05 -14.37 9.44
CA ILE A 195 2.36 -13.07 9.58
C ILE A 195 2.03 -12.79 11.05
N ASN A 196 1.64 -13.80 11.82
CA ASN A 196 1.35 -13.65 13.25
C ASN A 196 2.61 -13.34 14.05
N ALA A 197 3.74 -13.97 13.71
CA ALA A 197 5.02 -13.63 14.28
C ALA A 197 5.38 -12.16 13.98
N ALA A 198 5.26 -11.73 12.71
CA ALA A 198 5.51 -10.33 12.34
C ALA A 198 4.65 -9.35 13.17
N ARG A 199 3.35 -9.64 13.34
CA ARG A 199 2.43 -8.84 14.15
C ARG A 199 2.89 -8.72 15.62
N LEU A 200 3.30 -9.82 16.25
CA LEU A 200 3.78 -9.82 17.65
C LEU A 200 5.07 -9.02 17.85
N TYR A 201 5.89 -8.91 16.81
CA TYR A 201 7.08 -8.05 16.80
C TYR A 201 6.80 -6.63 16.28
N HIS A 202 5.53 -6.27 16.08
CA HIS A 202 5.09 -4.97 15.56
C HIS A 202 5.66 -4.64 14.17
N LEU A 203 5.88 -5.67 13.36
CA LEU A 203 6.32 -5.55 11.98
C LEU A 203 5.10 -5.65 11.06
N ASN A 204 4.97 -4.70 10.12
CA ASN A 204 3.99 -4.81 9.06
C ASN A 204 4.54 -5.75 7.96
N PRO A 205 3.91 -6.92 7.72
CA PRO A 205 4.43 -7.90 6.79
C PRO A 205 4.39 -7.43 5.33
N ASP A 206 3.45 -6.57 4.95
CA ASP A 206 3.34 -6.02 3.60
C ASP A 206 4.49 -5.06 3.30
N ASN A 207 4.75 -4.12 4.21
CA ASN A 207 5.90 -3.22 4.11
C ASN A 207 7.21 -4.01 4.04
N ALA A 208 7.37 -5.03 4.90
CA ALA A 208 8.59 -5.84 4.94
C ALA A 208 8.82 -6.62 3.64
N LEU A 209 7.75 -7.16 3.05
CA LEU A 209 7.80 -7.86 1.78
C LEU A 209 8.10 -6.89 0.63
N GLU A 210 7.46 -5.73 0.60
CA GLU A 210 7.67 -4.74 -0.44
C GLU A 210 9.11 -4.19 -0.44
N MET A 211 9.66 -3.87 0.74
CA MET A 211 11.08 -3.53 0.85
C MET A 211 11.99 -4.64 0.32
N THR A 212 11.59 -5.90 0.48
CA THR A 212 12.33 -7.05 -0.04
C THR A 212 12.22 -7.18 -1.55
N ASN A 213 11.03 -6.94 -2.12
CA ASN A 213 10.81 -6.86 -3.57
C ASN A 213 11.69 -5.75 -4.18
N GLN A 214 11.69 -4.55 -3.62
CA GLN A 214 12.50 -3.43 -4.09
C GLN A 214 14.00 -3.75 -4.05
N LYS A 215 14.50 -4.36 -2.97
CA LYS A 215 15.89 -4.84 -2.89
C LYS A 215 16.20 -5.86 -3.99
N PHE A 216 15.29 -6.80 -4.25
CA PHE A 216 15.47 -7.80 -5.29
C PHE A 216 15.53 -7.16 -6.68
N ILE A 217 14.55 -6.30 -7.00
CA ILE A 217 14.47 -5.59 -8.28
C ILE A 217 15.71 -4.74 -8.51
N SER A 218 16.14 -3.95 -7.53
CA SER A 218 17.34 -3.12 -7.64
C SER A 218 18.59 -3.95 -7.94
N ARG A 219 18.77 -5.07 -7.22
CA ARG A 219 19.92 -5.97 -7.44
C ARG A 219 19.85 -6.66 -8.81
N PHE A 220 18.67 -7.11 -9.22
CA PHE A 220 18.49 -7.75 -10.51
C PHE A 220 18.74 -6.78 -11.67
N ASN A 221 18.24 -5.53 -11.57
CA ASN A 221 18.50 -4.48 -12.55
C ASN A 221 20.00 -4.14 -12.64
N TYR A 222 20.72 -4.15 -11.51
CA TYR A 222 22.18 -4.02 -11.52
C TYR A 222 22.84 -5.14 -12.33
N ILE A 223 22.45 -6.40 -12.11
CA ILE A 223 22.96 -7.54 -12.90
C ILE A 223 22.67 -7.34 -14.39
N GLU A 224 21.45 -6.93 -14.74
CA GLU A 224 21.06 -6.69 -16.13
C GLU A 224 21.89 -5.57 -16.77
N GLN A 225 22.14 -4.48 -16.04
CA GLN A 225 22.99 -3.39 -16.49
C GLN A 225 24.43 -3.87 -16.73
N ARG A 226 25.01 -4.59 -15.77
CA ARG A 226 26.37 -5.14 -15.89
C ARG A 226 26.49 -6.14 -17.02
N SER A 227 25.47 -6.97 -17.22
CA SER A 227 25.36 -7.88 -18.37
C SER A 227 25.44 -7.13 -19.71
N LYS A 228 24.73 -6.01 -19.84
CA LYS A 228 24.79 -5.14 -21.03
C LYS A 228 26.18 -4.52 -21.22
N GLU A 229 26.79 -4.00 -20.15
CA GLU A 229 28.13 -3.41 -20.17
C GLU A 229 29.22 -4.43 -20.55
N MET A 230 29.08 -5.66 -20.09
CA MET A 230 29.97 -6.79 -20.42
C MET A 230 29.71 -7.39 -21.80
N GLN A 231 28.69 -6.91 -22.53
CA GLN A 231 28.23 -7.47 -23.80
C GLN A 231 27.95 -8.99 -23.74
N LYS A 232 27.56 -9.49 -22.57
CA LYS A 232 27.27 -10.90 -22.32
C LYS A 232 25.82 -11.04 -21.90
N PRO A 233 24.92 -11.57 -22.73
CA PRO A 233 23.52 -11.76 -22.36
C PRO A 233 23.37 -12.59 -21.08
N MET A 234 22.43 -12.24 -20.21
CA MET A 234 22.18 -12.99 -18.96
C MET A 234 21.91 -14.47 -19.21
N ALA A 235 21.24 -14.82 -20.31
CA ALA A 235 20.99 -16.23 -20.68
C ALA A 235 22.26 -17.04 -20.93
N GLU A 236 23.40 -16.38 -21.18
CA GLU A 236 24.71 -17.00 -21.40
C GLU A 236 25.61 -16.93 -20.16
N MET A 237 25.13 -16.30 -19.08
CA MET A 237 25.84 -16.25 -17.80
C MET A 237 25.60 -17.53 -17.01
N THR A 238 26.66 -17.99 -16.34
CA THR A 238 26.54 -19.04 -15.33
C THR A 238 25.93 -18.47 -14.05
N LEU A 239 25.33 -19.34 -13.23
CA LEU A 239 24.84 -18.93 -11.90
C LEU A 239 25.93 -18.29 -11.05
N GLN A 240 27.16 -18.80 -11.14
CA GLN A 240 28.30 -18.24 -10.42
C GLN A 240 28.63 -16.80 -10.85
N GLU A 241 28.54 -16.49 -12.14
CA GLU A 241 28.72 -15.13 -12.64
C GLU A 241 27.58 -14.20 -12.18
N MET A 242 26.34 -14.69 -12.20
CA MET A 242 25.19 -13.93 -11.69
C MET A 242 25.29 -13.68 -10.18
N ASP A 243 25.71 -14.68 -9.41
CA ASP A 243 25.90 -14.59 -7.96
C ASP A 243 27.02 -13.59 -7.62
N GLN A 244 28.10 -13.55 -8.40
CA GLN A 244 29.15 -12.54 -8.21
C GLN A 244 28.60 -11.12 -8.42
N LEU A 245 27.85 -10.89 -9.50
CA LEU A 245 27.21 -9.61 -9.75
C LEU A 245 26.14 -9.27 -8.70
N TRP A 246 25.47 -10.27 -8.14
CA TRP A 246 24.51 -10.10 -7.05
C TRP A 246 25.19 -9.65 -5.75
N GLU A 247 26.32 -10.26 -5.37
CA GLU A 247 27.10 -9.82 -4.20
C GLU A 247 27.68 -8.41 -4.41
N GLU A 248 28.14 -8.07 -5.63
CA GLU A 248 28.50 -6.69 -5.98
C GLU A 248 27.32 -5.72 -5.76
N ALA A 249 26.13 -6.07 -6.25
CA ALA A 249 24.93 -5.25 -6.11
C ALA A 249 24.54 -4.98 -4.63
N LYS A 250 24.86 -5.88 -3.70
CA LYS A 250 24.64 -5.65 -2.26
C LYS A 250 25.52 -4.55 -1.70
N THR A 251 26.73 -4.39 -2.24
CA THR A 251 27.72 -3.39 -1.77
C THR A 251 27.48 -2.00 -2.34
N VAL A 252 26.92 -1.92 -3.55
CA VAL A 252 26.57 -0.64 -4.21
C VAL A 252 25.31 -0.03 -3.58
N ASN A 253 24.37 -0.86 -3.11
CA ASN A 253 23.07 -0.44 -2.57
C ASN A 253 23.06 0.00 -1.09
N VAL A 254 24.17 0.50 -0.53
CA VAL A 254 24.17 1.11 0.81
C VAL A 254 23.67 2.56 0.76
N ASN A 255 22.52 2.81 0.12
CA ASN A 255 21.56 3.86 0.51
C ASN A 255 20.29 3.76 -0.36
N PRO A 256 19.14 3.26 0.16
CA PRO A 256 17.89 3.24 -0.60
C PRO A 256 17.30 4.65 -0.85
N ASN A 257 17.90 5.71 -0.30
CA ASN A 257 17.37 7.09 -0.37
C ASN A 257 18.09 8.01 -1.36
N LEU A 258 18.92 7.49 -2.26
CA LEU A 258 19.57 8.31 -3.28
C LEU A 258 18.77 8.24 -4.59
N ASN A 259 17.94 9.26 -4.80
CA ASN A 259 17.44 9.62 -6.12
C ASN A 259 18.65 9.70 -7.09
N PRO A 260 18.67 8.94 -8.19
CA PRO A 260 19.80 8.94 -9.13
C PRO A 260 20.08 10.31 -9.77
N ASN A 261 19.18 11.29 -9.59
CA ASN A 261 19.32 12.65 -10.10
C ASN A 261 19.91 13.66 -9.11
N VAL A 262 20.23 13.26 -7.88
CA VAL A 262 20.71 14.18 -6.83
C VAL A 262 22.03 13.68 -6.26
N ASN A 263 23.09 14.46 -6.46
CA ASN A 263 24.40 14.14 -5.87
C ASN A 263 24.34 14.40 -4.36
N GLY A 264 25.22 13.76 -3.56
CA GLY A 264 25.22 13.80 -2.08
C GLY A 264 25.31 15.16 -1.38
N ASN A 265 25.28 16.27 -2.14
CA ASN A 265 25.14 17.65 -1.66
C ASN A 265 23.78 18.30 -2.00
N GLY A 266 22.79 17.55 -2.48
CA GLY A 266 21.45 18.07 -2.83
C GLY A 266 21.35 18.82 -4.16
N ASN A 267 22.40 18.79 -5.00
CA ASN A 267 22.40 19.44 -6.30
C ASN A 267 22.11 18.44 -7.43
N LEU A 268 21.36 18.89 -8.44
CA LEU A 268 21.15 18.19 -9.71
C LEU A 268 22.50 17.88 -10.39
N ASN A 269 22.64 16.67 -10.93
CA ASN A 269 23.84 16.24 -11.62
C ASN A 269 24.12 17.09 -12.88
N PRO A 270 25.23 17.85 -12.95
CA PRO A 270 25.50 18.78 -14.05
C PRO A 270 25.88 18.11 -15.38
N ASN A 271 26.01 16.77 -15.42
CA ASN A 271 26.34 16.01 -16.64
C ASN A 271 25.12 15.45 -17.39
N LEU A 272 23.90 15.89 -17.05
CA LEU A 272 22.71 15.52 -17.81
C LEU A 272 22.61 16.38 -19.09
N ASN A 273 22.53 15.69 -20.23
CA ASN A 273 22.28 16.28 -21.53
C ASN A 273 21.03 17.20 -21.48
N PRO A 274 21.12 18.49 -21.85
CA PRO A 274 19.99 19.43 -21.76
C PRO A 274 18.75 19.03 -22.59
N ASN A 275 18.86 18.03 -23.47
CA ASN A 275 17.73 17.50 -24.24
C ASN A 275 16.85 16.47 -23.50
N VAL A 276 17.07 16.20 -22.22
CA VAL A 276 16.19 15.30 -21.43
C VAL A 276 15.00 16.05 -20.81
N LEU A 277 15.03 17.39 -20.78
CA LEU A 277 13.96 18.23 -20.23
C LEU A 277 12.71 18.35 -21.14
N GLU A 278 12.74 17.83 -22.36
CA GLU A 278 11.58 17.84 -23.28
C GLU A 278 10.72 16.56 -23.24
N THR A 279 10.97 15.62 -22.32
CA THR A 279 10.20 14.35 -22.25
C THR A 279 9.22 14.25 -21.07
N TYR A 280 9.14 15.26 -20.19
CA TYR A 280 8.10 15.34 -19.14
C TYR A 280 6.87 16.14 -19.63
N GLY A 281 6.41 15.81 -20.83
CA GLY A 281 5.14 16.23 -21.38
C GLY A 281 4.37 15.01 -21.87
N THR A 282 3.17 14.83 -21.31
CA THR A 282 2.05 14.02 -21.81
C THR A 282 2.06 12.50 -21.61
N SER A 283 1.92 12.05 -20.36
CA SER A 283 1.21 10.80 -20.05
C SER A 283 -0.31 10.90 -20.33
N GLU A 284 -0.86 12.11 -20.50
CA GLU A 284 -2.27 12.34 -20.88
C GLU A 284 -2.59 12.14 -22.38
N GLN A 285 -1.61 12.04 -23.28
CA GLN A 285 -1.88 11.87 -24.74
C GLN A 285 -1.66 10.46 -25.28
N ALA A 286 -1.03 9.55 -24.52
CA ALA A 286 -0.72 8.20 -25.00
C ALA A 286 -1.89 7.19 -24.95
N ARG A 287 -3.04 7.55 -24.34
CA ARG A 287 -4.25 6.69 -24.34
C ARG A 287 -5.30 7.08 -25.40
N ALA A 288 -5.01 8.05 -26.28
CA ALA A 288 -5.95 8.52 -27.30
C ALA A 288 -5.76 7.93 -28.71
N ASN A 289 -4.70 7.14 -28.97
CA ASN A 289 -4.41 6.58 -30.30
C ASN A 289 -4.06 5.09 -30.24
N GLY A 290 -5.08 4.23 -30.22
CA GLY A 290 -4.85 2.79 -30.16
C GLY A 290 -6.07 1.90 -30.38
N ASN A 291 -6.95 2.23 -31.33
CA ASN A 291 -7.61 1.25 -32.20
C ASN A 291 -8.64 1.94 -33.11
N ASN A 292 -8.13 2.46 -34.22
CA ASN A 292 -8.91 2.56 -35.43
C ASN A 292 -7.94 2.29 -36.59
N LYS A 293 -7.87 1.03 -37.03
CA LYS A 293 -7.35 0.65 -38.35
C LYS A 293 -7.78 -0.79 -38.70
N GLN A 294 -8.65 -0.82 -39.71
CA GLN A 294 -9.22 -1.92 -40.50
C GLN A 294 -10.34 -2.75 -39.87
#